data_AF-A0A4Q6B3E3-F1
#
_entry.id   AF-A0A4Q6B3E3-F1
#
_cell.length_a   1.000
_cell.length_b   1.000
_cell.length_c   1.000
_cell.angle_alpha   90.00
_cell.angle_beta   90.00
_cell.angle_gamma   90.00
#
_symmetry.space_group_name_H-M   'P 1'
#
loop_
_entity.id
_entity.type
_entity.pdbx_description
1 polymer ?
#
loop_
_entity_poly.entity_id
_entity_poly.type
_entity_poly.pdbx_seq_one_letter_code
_entity_poly.pdbx_strand_id
1 'polypeptide(L)'
;MVQSMAPRPGRPTTDPADPDADRDNVAFREYDTYAGDLQYACTFPLAAPLDAKATIDCQGSPTNPSDSPLCEPGDRTKNRAQLRAKAYPTIREAWLVRELASQGVLGSLCPRETQGEETSAAYGYNPVVNEIVDRLANAITASCLPRALERSPVDDTVPCLMLEVLPEGMDCAGDGREIGRSVPEKEVLDAFRSRLELPATRAVCRLEQDASARDLETCQAGTGGWCYLDDEAGRCEQRIVFNDAVLARAKGSRVYMQCISDYSASAPEPAALP
;
A
#
# COMPACT_ATOMS: atom_id res chain seq x y z
N MET A 1 1.45 -24.76 6.02
CA MET A 1 1.36 -25.07 4.57
C MET A 1 2.32 -26.23 4.30
N VAL A 2 1.90 -27.28 3.58
CA VAL A 2 2.72 -28.49 3.36
C VAL A 2 2.86 -28.71 1.85
N GLN A 3 4.10 -28.82 1.38
CA GLN A 3 4.42 -29.27 0.03
C GLN A 3 4.22 -30.78 -0.05
N SER A 4 3.51 -31.24 -1.07
CA SER A 4 3.26 -32.66 -1.31
C SER A 4 3.12 -32.88 -2.80
N MET A 5 3.54 -34.05 -3.29
CA MET A 5 3.20 -34.51 -4.64
C MET A 5 1.97 -35.42 -4.59
N ALA A 6 1.77 -36.17 -3.51
CA ALA A 6 0.55 -36.97 -3.30
C ALA A 6 -0.59 -36.11 -2.71
N PRO A 7 -1.86 -36.51 -2.93
CA PRO A 7 -3.00 -35.94 -2.21
C PRO A 7 -2.77 -35.91 -0.69
N ARG A 8 -2.97 -34.75 -0.08
CA ARG A 8 -2.79 -34.55 1.37
C ARG A 8 -3.95 -35.17 2.16
N PRO A 9 -3.68 -35.90 3.26
CA PRO A 9 -4.73 -36.53 4.06
C PRO A 9 -5.77 -35.53 4.58
N GLY A 10 -7.05 -35.92 4.54
CA GLY A 10 -8.16 -35.12 5.08
C GLY A 10 -8.58 -33.92 4.22
N ARG A 11 -8.11 -33.84 2.96
CA ARG A 11 -8.57 -32.83 2.00
C ARG A 11 -9.46 -33.44 0.93
N PRO A 12 -10.43 -32.68 0.38
CA PRO A 12 -11.25 -33.15 -0.72
C PRO A 12 -10.37 -33.50 -1.92
N THR A 13 -10.58 -34.68 -2.51
CA THR A 13 -9.92 -35.07 -3.76
C THR A 13 -10.81 -34.72 -4.95
N THR A 14 -10.22 -34.59 -6.13
CA THR A 14 -10.95 -34.75 -7.39
C THR A 14 -11.32 -36.23 -7.53
N ASP A 15 -12.42 -36.66 -6.91
CA ASP A 15 -12.99 -37.97 -7.24
C ASP A 15 -13.47 -37.92 -8.70
N PRO A 16 -12.95 -38.76 -9.60
CA PRO A 16 -13.40 -38.81 -11.00
C PRO A 16 -14.88 -39.18 -11.15
N ALA A 17 -15.52 -39.73 -10.11
CA ALA A 17 -16.92 -40.14 -10.11
C ALA A 17 -17.88 -39.11 -9.49
N ASP A 18 -17.40 -37.97 -9.00
CA ASP A 18 -18.23 -36.93 -8.36
C ASP A 18 -18.84 -35.98 -9.42
N PRO A 19 -20.15 -36.07 -9.72
CA PRO A 19 -20.81 -35.20 -10.71
C PRO A 19 -20.93 -33.74 -10.23
N ASP A 20 -20.67 -33.46 -8.94
CA ASP A 20 -20.63 -32.13 -8.35
C ASP A 20 -19.19 -31.58 -8.23
N ALA A 21 -18.19 -32.29 -8.77
CA ALA A 21 -16.80 -31.81 -8.86
C ALA A 21 -16.68 -30.45 -9.57
N ASP A 22 -17.67 -30.12 -10.42
CA ASP A 22 -17.74 -28.90 -11.23
C ASP A 22 -18.49 -27.72 -10.61
N ARG A 23 -19.26 -27.91 -9.52
CA ARG A 23 -20.24 -26.87 -9.13
C ARG A 23 -19.89 -26.05 -7.89
N ASP A 24 -19.07 -26.55 -6.97
CA ASP A 24 -18.77 -25.81 -5.73
C ASP A 24 -17.26 -25.80 -5.38
N ASN A 25 -16.68 -24.60 -5.35
CA ASN A 25 -15.40 -24.24 -4.70
C ASN A 25 -14.17 -25.16 -4.98
N VAL A 26 -13.74 -25.21 -6.24
CA VAL A 26 -12.51 -25.90 -6.74
C VAL A 26 -11.19 -25.37 -6.13
N ALA A 27 -11.23 -24.34 -5.27
CA ALA A 27 -10.03 -23.69 -4.73
C ALA A 27 -9.11 -24.62 -3.90
N PHE A 28 -9.56 -25.80 -3.47
CA PHE A 28 -8.82 -26.66 -2.53
C PHE A 28 -8.91 -28.18 -2.78
N ARG A 29 -9.12 -28.64 -4.02
CA ARG A 29 -9.13 -30.09 -4.31
C ARG A 29 -7.72 -30.62 -4.56
N GLU A 30 -7.38 -31.72 -3.90
CA GLU A 30 -6.19 -32.52 -4.21
C GLU A 30 -6.45 -33.35 -5.49
N TYR A 31 -5.41 -33.61 -6.27
CA TYR A 31 -5.50 -34.41 -7.49
C TYR A 31 -4.28 -35.34 -7.60
N ASP A 32 -4.30 -36.36 -8.46
CA ASP A 32 -3.11 -37.16 -8.70
C ASP A 32 -2.14 -36.38 -9.60
N THR A 33 -0.98 -36.02 -9.08
CA THR A 33 0.07 -35.34 -9.86
C THR A 33 0.96 -36.32 -10.61
N TYR A 34 0.77 -37.62 -10.43
CA TYR A 34 1.66 -38.69 -10.93
C TYR A 34 3.13 -38.50 -10.51
N ALA A 35 3.36 -37.86 -9.37
CA ALA A 35 4.68 -37.42 -8.90
C ALA A 35 5.43 -36.48 -9.85
N GLY A 36 4.76 -35.92 -10.87
CA GLY A 36 5.32 -34.97 -11.83
C GLY A 36 5.12 -33.51 -11.42
N ASP A 37 4.26 -33.23 -10.44
CA ASP A 37 3.95 -31.87 -9.97
C ASP A 37 3.66 -31.86 -8.46
N LEU A 38 3.68 -30.66 -7.85
CA LEU A 38 3.24 -30.43 -6.48
C LEU A 38 1.74 -30.17 -6.42
N GLN A 39 1.11 -30.57 -5.31
CA GLN A 39 -0.22 -30.14 -4.94
C GLN A 39 -0.28 -28.61 -4.82
N TYR A 40 -1.32 -28.02 -5.37
CA TYR A 40 -1.50 -26.57 -5.34
C TYR A 40 -1.86 -26.09 -3.93
N ALA A 41 -1.40 -24.88 -3.59
CA ALA A 41 -1.87 -24.17 -2.40
C ALA A 41 -3.29 -23.67 -2.62
N CYS A 42 -3.59 -23.24 -3.84
CA CYS A 42 -4.92 -22.85 -4.30
C CYS A 42 -5.02 -22.87 -5.82
N THR A 43 -6.25 -22.85 -6.32
CA THR A 43 -6.57 -22.53 -7.72
C THR A 43 -7.57 -21.38 -7.78
N PHE A 44 -7.49 -20.55 -8.80
CA PHE A 44 -8.38 -19.39 -8.97
C PHE A 44 -8.74 -19.19 -10.44
N PRO A 45 -9.95 -18.67 -10.75
CA PRO A 45 -10.39 -18.55 -12.13
C PRO A 45 -9.56 -17.50 -12.87
N LEU A 46 -9.29 -17.78 -14.15
CA LEU A 46 -8.67 -16.83 -15.07
C LEU A 46 -9.72 -15.84 -15.60
N ALA A 47 -9.27 -14.63 -15.94
CA ALA A 47 -10.12 -13.64 -16.61
C ALA A 47 -10.57 -14.09 -18.01
N ALA A 48 -9.72 -14.85 -18.70
CA ALA A 48 -10.03 -15.50 -19.96
C ALA A 48 -9.42 -16.91 -20.00
N PRO A 49 -10.12 -17.90 -20.59
CA PRO A 49 -9.56 -19.23 -20.82
C PRO A 49 -8.27 -19.18 -21.65
N LEU A 50 -7.29 -20.02 -21.31
CA LEU A 50 -6.14 -20.27 -22.18
C LEU A 50 -6.45 -21.45 -23.12
N ASP A 51 -6.05 -21.32 -24.38
CA ASP A 51 -6.19 -22.37 -25.39
C ASP A 51 -5.47 -23.65 -24.91
N ALA A 52 -6.10 -24.80 -25.13
CA ALA A 52 -5.59 -26.13 -24.84
C ALA A 52 -4.19 -26.41 -25.42
N LYS A 53 -3.81 -25.74 -26.52
CA LYS A 53 -2.47 -25.85 -27.12
C LYS A 53 -1.41 -24.97 -26.45
N ALA A 54 -1.83 -23.96 -25.70
CA ALA A 54 -0.95 -22.98 -25.07
C ALA A 54 -0.49 -23.40 -23.66
N THR A 55 -1.04 -24.49 -23.11
CA THR A 55 -0.77 -24.92 -21.73
C THR A 55 -0.35 -26.38 -21.70
N ILE A 56 0.57 -26.73 -20.80
CA ILE A 56 0.98 -28.13 -20.57
C ILE A 56 0.08 -28.82 -19.53
N ASP A 57 -0.52 -28.04 -18.63
CA ASP A 57 -1.30 -28.54 -17.51
C ASP A 57 -2.59 -29.27 -17.94
N CYS A 58 -3.11 -28.93 -19.13
CA CYS A 58 -4.35 -29.47 -19.67
C CYS A 58 -4.16 -30.37 -20.90
N GLN A 59 -2.95 -30.91 -21.09
CA GLN A 59 -2.65 -31.87 -22.15
C GLN A 59 -2.94 -33.30 -21.68
N GLY A 60 -4.09 -33.82 -22.11
CA GLY A 60 -4.47 -35.22 -21.89
C GLY A 60 -4.03 -36.12 -23.04
N SER A 61 -3.71 -37.38 -22.73
CA SER A 61 -3.53 -38.44 -23.72
C SER A 61 -4.14 -39.76 -23.21
N PRO A 62 -4.41 -40.75 -24.10
CA PRO A 62 -4.94 -42.05 -23.68
C PRO A 62 -4.05 -42.78 -22.66
N THR A 63 -2.74 -42.54 -22.69
CA THR A 63 -1.75 -43.17 -21.79
C THR A 63 -1.40 -42.30 -20.58
N ASN A 64 -1.79 -41.04 -20.58
CA ASN A 64 -1.56 -40.09 -19.50
C ASN A 64 -2.72 -39.06 -19.47
N PRO A 65 -3.86 -39.42 -18.87
CA PRO A 65 -5.00 -38.51 -18.77
C PRO A 65 -4.65 -37.32 -17.86
N SER A 66 -5.07 -36.11 -18.26
CA SER A 66 -4.87 -34.92 -17.44
C SER A 66 -5.96 -34.82 -16.37
N ASP A 67 -5.51 -34.98 -15.13
CA ASP A 67 -6.33 -34.92 -13.92
C ASP A 67 -6.31 -33.54 -13.27
N SER A 68 -5.68 -32.57 -13.93
CA SER A 68 -5.45 -31.22 -13.40
C SER A 68 -6.77 -30.48 -13.15
N PRO A 69 -6.96 -29.90 -11.94
CA PRO A 69 -8.14 -29.12 -11.59
C PRO A 69 -8.17 -27.74 -12.28
N LEU A 70 -7.21 -27.44 -13.16
CA LEU A 70 -7.14 -26.17 -13.88
C LEU A 70 -7.95 -26.16 -15.18
N CYS A 71 -8.31 -27.35 -15.65
CA CYS A 71 -8.82 -27.56 -16.98
C CYS A 71 -10.33 -27.51 -17.03
N GLU A 72 -10.84 -27.18 -18.22
CA GLU A 72 -12.25 -27.36 -18.53
C GLU A 72 -12.69 -28.82 -18.30
N PRO A 73 -13.91 -29.05 -17.82
CA PRO A 73 -14.43 -30.40 -17.66
C PRO A 73 -14.54 -31.13 -19.00
N GLY A 74 -14.42 -32.46 -18.99
CA GLY A 74 -14.60 -33.28 -20.19
C GLY A 74 -13.61 -34.44 -20.31
N ASP A 75 -13.36 -34.90 -21.53
CA ASP A 75 -12.50 -36.05 -21.82
C ASP A 75 -11.03 -35.78 -21.43
N ARG A 76 -10.57 -36.41 -20.34
CA ARG A 76 -9.23 -36.25 -19.76
C ARG A 76 -8.12 -36.79 -20.66
N THR A 77 -8.46 -37.57 -21.70
CA THR A 77 -7.49 -38.12 -22.66
C THR A 77 -7.21 -37.17 -23.83
N LYS A 78 -7.82 -35.98 -23.82
CA LYS A 78 -7.68 -34.94 -24.83
C LYS A 78 -7.15 -33.64 -24.22
N ASN A 79 -6.62 -32.77 -25.08
CA ASN A 79 -6.29 -31.41 -24.69
C ASN A 79 -7.56 -30.61 -24.40
N ARG A 80 -7.58 -29.88 -23.28
CA ARG A 80 -8.71 -29.02 -22.86
C ARG A 80 -8.25 -27.61 -22.55
N ALA A 81 -9.15 -26.63 -22.66
CA ALA A 81 -8.83 -25.26 -22.29
C ALA A 81 -8.50 -25.16 -20.79
N GLN A 82 -7.60 -24.26 -20.41
CA GLN A 82 -7.31 -23.98 -19.01
C GLN A 82 -8.20 -22.82 -18.54
N LEU A 83 -9.02 -23.07 -17.52
CA LEU A 83 -9.97 -22.11 -16.97
C LEU A 83 -9.47 -21.46 -15.67
N ARG A 84 -8.48 -22.07 -15.02
CA ARG A 84 -7.97 -21.64 -13.71
C ARG A 84 -6.45 -21.54 -13.71
N ALA A 85 -5.93 -20.63 -12.90
CA ALA A 85 -4.52 -20.58 -12.53
C ALA A 85 -4.29 -21.27 -11.18
N LYS A 86 -3.01 -21.44 -10.84
CA LYS A 86 -2.53 -22.14 -9.65
C LYS A 86 -1.51 -21.30 -8.91
N ALA A 87 -1.41 -21.52 -7.60
CA ALA A 87 -0.25 -21.13 -6.81
C ALA A 87 0.30 -22.35 -6.07
N TYR A 88 1.62 -22.45 -5.98
CA TYR A 88 2.29 -23.51 -5.23
C TYR A 88 2.58 -23.07 -3.80
N PRO A 89 2.74 -24.02 -2.86
CA PRO A 89 3.21 -23.71 -1.53
C PRO A 89 4.63 -23.10 -1.51
N THR A 90 4.76 -21.89 -0.99
CA THR A 90 6.02 -21.10 -0.92
C THR A 90 6.60 -21.07 0.50
N ILE A 91 6.96 -22.24 1.03
CA ILE A 91 7.43 -22.37 2.42
C ILE A 91 8.79 -21.68 2.65
N ARG A 92 9.64 -21.60 1.64
CA ARG A 92 10.98 -21.03 1.76
C ARG A 92 10.91 -19.51 1.82
N GLU A 93 10.06 -18.92 0.98
CA GLU A 93 9.78 -17.49 0.94
C GLU A 93 9.11 -17.04 2.23
N ALA A 94 8.13 -17.81 2.73
CA ALA A 94 7.51 -17.54 4.02
C ALA A 94 8.51 -17.62 5.19
N TRP A 95 9.47 -18.54 5.14
CA TRP A 95 10.52 -18.66 6.15
C TRP A 95 11.50 -17.49 6.11
N LEU A 96 11.94 -17.08 4.91
CA LEU A 96 12.76 -15.87 4.73
C LEU A 96 12.07 -14.63 5.29
N VAL A 97 10.80 -14.42 4.95
CA VAL A 97 10.04 -13.25 5.45
C VAL A 97 9.92 -13.27 6.98
N ARG A 98 9.78 -14.46 7.58
CA ARG A 98 9.82 -14.62 9.03
C ARG A 98 11.18 -14.22 9.62
N GLU A 99 12.29 -14.64 9.02
CA GLU A 99 13.65 -14.26 9.48
C GLU A 99 13.92 -12.76 9.30
N LEU A 100 13.31 -12.12 8.30
CA LEU A 100 13.35 -10.67 8.13
C LEU A 100 12.53 -9.91 9.19
N ALA A 101 11.70 -10.59 9.98
CA ALA A 101 10.85 -10.01 11.02
C ALA A 101 10.09 -8.76 10.52
N SER A 102 10.23 -7.62 11.21
CA SER A 102 9.59 -6.36 10.83
C SER A 102 10.06 -5.77 9.50
N GLN A 103 11.09 -6.35 8.87
CA GLN A 103 11.59 -5.92 7.57
C GLN A 103 10.82 -6.57 6.42
N GLY A 104 10.15 -7.71 6.64
CA GLY A 104 9.40 -8.42 5.61
C GLY A 104 7.91 -8.07 5.59
N VAL A 105 7.26 -8.28 4.44
CA VAL A 105 5.78 -8.30 4.31
C VAL A 105 5.41 -9.65 3.69
N LEU A 106 4.53 -10.40 4.34
CA LEU A 106 4.06 -11.68 3.83
C LEU A 106 2.66 -11.51 3.22
N GLY A 107 2.54 -11.88 1.95
CA GLY A 107 1.29 -11.85 1.21
C GLY A 107 0.86 -13.23 0.74
N SER A 108 -0.45 -13.44 0.60
CA SER A 108 -0.99 -14.63 -0.05
C SER A 108 -0.84 -14.51 -1.57
N LEU A 109 -0.26 -15.53 -2.21
CA LEU A 109 -0.31 -15.70 -3.67
C LEU A 109 -1.67 -16.23 -4.17
N CYS A 110 -2.55 -16.59 -3.24
CA CYS A 110 -3.92 -16.98 -3.52
C CYS A 110 -4.81 -15.73 -3.46
N PRO A 111 -5.18 -15.14 -4.61
CA PRO A 111 -6.07 -13.99 -4.62
C PRO A 111 -7.44 -14.38 -4.09
N ARG A 112 -8.05 -13.46 -3.34
CA ARG A 112 -9.39 -13.67 -2.76
C ARG A 112 -10.48 -13.46 -3.82
N GLU A 113 -10.30 -12.45 -4.65
CA GLU A 113 -11.15 -12.13 -5.80
C GLU A 113 -10.28 -11.97 -7.04
N THR A 114 -10.66 -12.57 -8.16
CA THR A 114 -9.97 -12.40 -9.46
C THR A 114 -10.90 -11.91 -10.56
N GLN A 115 -12.14 -11.59 -10.19
CA GLN A 115 -13.19 -11.08 -11.06
C GLN A 115 -13.88 -9.93 -10.33
N GLY A 116 -14.47 -9.00 -11.09
CA GLY A 116 -15.13 -7.82 -10.54
C GLY A 116 -14.26 -6.56 -10.70
N GLU A 117 -14.47 -5.59 -9.81
CA GLU A 117 -13.79 -4.28 -9.87
C GLU A 117 -12.34 -4.38 -9.41
N GLU A 118 -11.40 -3.99 -10.28
CA GLU A 118 -9.96 -4.03 -9.97
C GLU A 118 -9.55 -3.13 -8.81
N THR A 119 -10.39 -2.13 -8.50
CA THR A 119 -10.21 -1.20 -7.37
C THR A 119 -10.67 -1.77 -6.03
N SER A 120 -11.33 -2.94 -6.00
CA SER A 120 -11.71 -3.61 -4.76
C SER A 120 -10.48 -3.94 -3.92
N ALA A 121 -10.55 -3.69 -2.61
CA ALA A 121 -9.46 -4.02 -1.68
C ALA A 121 -9.13 -5.53 -1.65
N ALA A 122 -10.06 -6.39 -2.07
CA ALA A 122 -9.90 -7.84 -2.10
C ALA A 122 -9.47 -8.39 -3.48
N TYR A 123 -9.43 -7.54 -4.52
CA TYR A 123 -9.08 -7.96 -5.88
C TYR A 123 -7.58 -8.24 -6.02
N GLY A 124 -7.27 -9.38 -6.65
CA GLY A 124 -5.91 -9.78 -6.98
C GLY A 124 -4.98 -9.75 -5.78
N TYR A 125 -3.95 -8.91 -5.87
CA TYR A 125 -2.92 -8.74 -4.84
C TYR A 125 -3.08 -7.43 -4.05
N ASN A 126 -4.19 -6.70 -4.23
CA ASN A 126 -4.45 -5.44 -3.52
C ASN A 126 -4.30 -5.54 -2.00
N PRO A 127 -4.71 -6.62 -1.31
CA PRO A 127 -4.48 -6.74 0.14
C PRO A 127 -3.01 -6.59 0.55
N VAL A 128 -2.09 -7.14 -0.24
CA VAL A 128 -0.64 -7.11 0.05
C VAL A 128 -0.04 -5.78 -0.38
N VAL A 129 -0.49 -5.24 -1.52
CA VAL A 129 -0.08 -3.91 -1.99
C VAL A 129 -0.47 -2.84 -0.98
N ASN A 130 -1.68 -2.90 -0.42
CA ASN A 130 -2.15 -1.97 0.60
C ASN A 130 -1.28 -2.04 1.86
N GLU A 131 -0.92 -3.24 2.35
CA GLU A 131 -0.01 -3.38 3.49
C GLU A 131 1.37 -2.76 3.22
N ILE A 132 1.91 -2.92 2.00
CA ILE A 132 3.18 -2.29 1.61
C ILE A 132 3.03 -0.76 1.60
N VAL A 133 1.93 -0.25 1.04
CA VAL A 133 1.63 1.18 1.01
C VAL A 133 1.49 1.75 2.42
N ASP A 134 0.73 1.10 3.30
CA ASP A 134 0.54 1.53 4.69
C ASP A 134 1.86 1.54 5.46
N ARG A 135 2.70 0.53 5.24
CA ARG A 135 4.05 0.48 5.84
C ARG A 135 4.96 1.60 5.33
N LEU A 136 4.91 1.90 4.03
CA LEU A 136 5.66 3.02 3.46
C LEU A 136 5.13 4.36 3.96
N ALA A 137 3.82 4.53 4.02
CA ALA A 137 3.18 5.72 4.56
C ALA A 137 3.64 5.95 6.00
N ASN A 138 3.55 4.93 6.87
CA ASN A 138 4.01 5.00 8.26
C ASN A 138 5.52 5.25 8.41
N ALA A 139 6.34 4.76 7.48
CA ALA A 139 7.78 5.01 7.49
C ALA A 139 8.12 6.44 7.04
N ILE A 140 7.29 7.04 6.18
CA ILE A 140 7.48 8.40 5.64
C ILE A 140 6.88 9.45 6.60
N THR A 141 5.76 9.13 7.24
CA THR A 141 5.05 10.02 8.17
C THR A 141 5.73 10.16 9.52
N ALA A 142 6.78 9.38 9.81
CA ALA A 142 7.66 9.60 10.96
C ALA A 142 9.09 9.89 10.48
N SER A 143 9.28 11.03 9.83
CA SER A 143 10.62 11.52 9.51
C SER A 143 11.30 11.95 10.80
N CYS A 144 12.18 11.11 11.37
CA CYS A 144 13.01 11.52 12.50
C CYS A 144 13.79 12.78 12.10
N LEU A 145 13.70 13.84 12.91
CA LEU A 145 14.48 15.04 12.66
C LEU A 145 15.91 14.86 13.23
N PRO A 146 16.95 15.35 12.52
CA PRO A 146 18.34 15.19 12.96
C PRO A 146 18.66 15.96 14.25
N ARG A 147 17.84 16.94 14.61
CA ARG A 147 17.92 17.72 15.84
C ARG A 147 16.51 18.12 16.29
N ALA A 148 16.30 18.22 17.60
CA ALA A 148 15.11 18.80 18.18
C ALA A 148 14.91 20.26 17.69
N LEU A 149 13.68 20.58 17.32
CA LEU A 149 13.27 21.94 17.01
C LEU A 149 12.78 22.62 18.29
N GLU A 150 13.15 23.88 18.47
CA GLU A 150 12.65 24.68 19.58
C GLU A 150 11.23 25.16 19.26
N ARG A 151 10.31 24.91 20.20
CA ARG A 151 8.96 25.45 20.13
C ARG A 151 9.00 26.94 20.44
N SER A 152 8.23 27.70 19.66
CA SER A 152 8.02 29.12 19.88
C SER A 152 7.30 29.33 21.23
N PRO A 153 7.78 30.25 22.08
CA PRO A 153 7.14 30.52 23.37
C PRO A 153 5.80 31.27 23.24
N VAL A 154 5.44 31.74 22.04
CA VAL A 154 4.24 32.54 21.81
C VAL A 154 3.03 31.66 21.49
N ASP A 155 3.22 30.68 20.61
CA ASP A 155 2.16 29.88 19.99
C ASP A 155 2.46 28.37 20.03
N ASP A 156 3.60 27.97 20.61
CA ASP A 156 3.99 26.58 20.85
C ASP A 156 4.16 25.73 19.57
N THR A 157 4.25 26.42 18.42
CA THR A 157 4.59 25.86 17.10
C THR A 157 6.11 25.71 16.95
N VAL A 158 6.55 24.92 15.96
CA VAL A 158 7.97 24.90 15.56
C VAL A 158 8.13 25.68 14.26
N PRO A 159 9.29 26.31 14.00
CA PRO A 159 9.52 27.16 12.82
C PRO A 159 9.74 26.33 11.54
N CYS A 160 8.74 25.54 11.16
CA CYS A 160 8.69 24.78 9.92
C CYS A 160 7.61 25.32 8.99
N LEU A 161 8.00 25.55 7.75
CA LEU A 161 7.10 25.82 6.65
C LEU A 161 6.85 24.52 5.88
N MET A 162 5.59 24.08 5.88
CA MET A 162 5.10 22.94 5.11
C MET A 162 4.29 23.42 3.92
N LEU A 163 4.75 23.13 2.72
CA LEU A 163 4.09 23.48 1.47
C LEU A 163 3.69 22.22 0.70
N GLU A 164 2.43 22.11 0.35
CA GLU A 164 1.88 21.04 -0.46
C GLU A 164 1.51 21.56 -1.86
N VAL A 165 2.03 20.92 -2.90
CA VAL A 165 1.62 21.16 -4.28
C VAL A 165 0.53 20.16 -4.65
N LEU A 166 -0.66 20.65 -4.99
CA LEU A 166 -1.81 19.81 -5.31
C LEU A 166 -1.83 19.37 -6.80
N PRO A 167 -2.59 18.31 -7.14
CA PRO A 167 -3.01 18.02 -8.50
C PRO A 167 -3.67 19.23 -9.19
N GLU A 168 -3.69 19.24 -10.53
CA GLU A 168 -4.40 20.29 -11.27
C GLU A 168 -5.91 20.20 -11.01
N GLY A 169 -6.56 21.38 -10.94
CA GLY A 169 -8.01 21.48 -10.70
C GLY A 169 -8.41 21.43 -9.23
N MET A 170 -7.47 21.37 -8.30
CA MET A 170 -7.70 21.50 -6.85
C MET A 170 -7.27 22.86 -6.32
N ASP A 171 -7.82 23.27 -5.17
CA ASP A 171 -7.47 24.49 -4.47
C ASP A 171 -7.41 24.32 -2.93
N CYS A 172 -6.75 25.25 -2.23
CA CYS A 172 -6.52 25.13 -0.79
C CYS A 172 -7.78 25.32 0.06
N ALA A 173 -8.79 26.03 -0.44
CA ALA A 173 -9.97 26.41 0.32
C ALA A 173 -11.10 25.38 0.18
N GLY A 174 -11.37 24.91 -1.04
CA GLY A 174 -12.37 23.90 -1.36
C GLY A 174 -11.90 22.48 -1.08
N ASP A 175 -10.61 22.19 -1.23
CA ASP A 175 -10.08 20.82 -1.10
C ASP A 175 -9.33 20.55 0.22
N GLY A 176 -9.39 21.44 1.21
CA GLY A 176 -8.89 21.06 2.53
C GLY A 176 -8.66 22.12 3.59
N ARG A 177 -9.46 23.19 3.63
CA ARG A 177 -9.37 24.12 4.77
C ARG A 177 -9.65 23.43 6.11
N GLU A 178 -10.55 22.46 6.10
CA GLU A 178 -10.94 21.64 7.25
C GLU A 178 -9.88 20.61 7.67
N ILE A 179 -8.88 20.35 6.81
CA ILE A 179 -7.71 19.50 7.11
C ILE A 179 -6.42 20.33 7.24
N GLY A 180 -6.55 21.63 7.54
CA GLY A 180 -5.42 22.50 7.81
C GLY A 180 -4.68 22.99 6.56
N ARG A 181 -5.30 23.01 5.37
CA ARG A 181 -4.74 23.70 4.19
C ARG A 181 -5.09 25.19 4.22
N SER A 182 -4.11 26.02 3.90
CA SER A 182 -4.32 27.46 3.70
C SER A 182 -3.48 27.95 2.51
N VAL A 183 -3.78 29.15 2.00
CA VAL A 183 -2.95 29.77 0.97
C VAL A 183 -1.73 30.39 1.65
N PRO A 184 -0.49 30.07 1.24
CA PRO A 184 0.72 30.70 1.78
C PRO A 184 0.72 32.21 1.54
N GLU A 185 1.55 32.93 2.30
CA GLU A 185 1.83 34.34 2.02
C GLU A 185 2.36 34.51 0.59
N LYS A 186 2.02 35.64 -0.03
CA LYS A 186 2.26 35.89 -1.46
C LYS A 186 3.75 35.76 -1.81
N GLU A 187 4.61 36.33 -0.97
CA GLU A 187 6.06 36.35 -1.15
C GLU A 187 6.64 34.93 -1.10
N VAL A 188 6.16 34.10 -0.16
CA VAL A 188 6.54 32.70 -0.02
C VAL A 188 6.08 31.89 -1.24
N LEU A 189 4.84 32.09 -1.66
CA LEU A 189 4.25 31.41 -2.81
C LEU A 189 4.99 31.74 -4.11
N ASP A 190 5.25 33.02 -4.35
CA ASP A 190 5.92 33.49 -5.56
C ASP A 190 7.38 32.99 -5.60
N ALA A 191 8.10 33.05 -4.47
CA ALA A 191 9.46 32.52 -4.37
C ALA A 191 9.51 30.99 -4.58
N PHE A 192 8.57 30.25 -3.97
CA PHE A 192 8.49 28.80 -4.09
C PHE A 192 8.18 28.35 -5.52
N ARG A 193 7.20 29.01 -6.17
CA ARG A 193 6.87 28.76 -7.57
C ARG A 193 8.04 29.03 -8.50
N SER A 194 8.76 30.13 -8.29
CA SER A 194 9.95 30.45 -9.08
C SER A 194 11.05 29.40 -8.91
N ARG A 195 11.30 28.93 -7.67
CA ARG A 195 12.35 27.94 -7.38
C ARG A 195 12.10 26.58 -8.03
N LEU A 196 10.84 26.16 -8.11
CA LEU A 196 10.45 24.85 -8.64
C LEU A 196 9.91 24.91 -10.08
N GLU A 197 9.94 26.09 -10.71
CA GLU A 197 9.40 26.33 -12.05
C GLU A 197 7.94 25.83 -12.19
N LEU A 198 7.15 26.04 -11.14
CA LEU A 198 5.77 25.52 -11.07
C LEU A 198 4.80 26.39 -11.88
N PRO A 199 3.90 25.78 -12.68
CA PRO A 199 2.88 26.52 -13.41
C PRO A 199 1.83 27.11 -12.45
N ALA A 200 1.24 28.24 -12.82
CA ALA A 200 0.21 28.92 -12.02
C ALA A 200 -1.06 28.07 -11.82
N THR A 201 -1.29 27.07 -12.68
CA THR A 201 -2.41 26.12 -12.60
C THR A 201 -2.31 25.15 -11.43
N ARG A 202 -1.14 25.03 -10.80
CA ARG A 202 -0.93 24.21 -9.61
C ARG A 202 -1.17 25.05 -8.36
N ALA A 203 -2.15 24.61 -7.56
CA ALA A 203 -2.34 25.16 -6.22
C ALA A 203 -1.19 24.72 -5.31
N VAL A 204 -0.70 25.66 -4.52
CA VAL A 204 0.30 25.43 -3.48
C VAL A 204 -0.32 25.87 -2.17
N CYS A 205 -0.42 24.96 -1.22
CA CYS A 205 -1.08 25.17 0.06
C CYS A 205 -0.05 25.08 1.17
N ARG A 206 -0.19 25.92 2.20
CA ARG A 206 0.49 25.74 3.47
C ARG A 206 -0.30 24.73 4.29
N LEU A 207 0.39 23.79 4.92
CA LEU A 207 -0.19 22.90 5.92
C LEU A 207 0.02 23.52 7.30
N GLU A 208 -1.08 23.80 8.00
CA GLU A 208 -1.05 24.37 9.35
C GLU A 208 -0.59 23.34 10.37
N GLN A 209 0.22 23.77 11.33
CA GLN A 209 0.66 22.92 12.43
C GLN A 209 -0.44 22.78 13.49
N ASP A 210 -0.72 21.56 13.91
CA ASP A 210 -1.44 21.29 15.15
C ASP A 210 -0.46 21.37 16.32
N ALA A 211 -0.38 22.54 16.94
CA ALA A 211 0.45 22.72 18.13
C ALA A 211 -0.11 21.98 19.36
N SER A 212 -1.38 21.57 19.37
CA SER A 212 -1.99 20.95 20.56
C SER A 212 -1.64 19.47 20.73
N ALA A 213 -1.31 18.78 19.64
CA ALA A 213 -0.99 17.36 19.66
C ALA A 213 0.42 17.09 20.25
N ARG A 214 0.48 16.21 21.24
CA ARG A 214 1.72 15.80 21.93
C ARG A 214 2.09 14.33 21.76
N ASP A 215 1.15 13.53 21.30
CA ASP A 215 1.32 12.11 21.04
C ASP A 215 0.87 11.76 19.62
N LEU A 216 1.18 10.54 19.19
CA LEU A 216 0.89 10.07 17.84
C LEU A 216 -0.62 10.00 17.57
N GLU A 217 -1.40 9.47 18.51
CA GLU A 217 -2.83 9.21 18.34
C GLU A 217 -3.59 10.53 18.20
N THR A 218 -3.29 11.49 19.08
CA THR A 218 -3.86 12.84 19.03
C THR A 218 -3.48 13.56 17.73
N CYS A 219 -2.22 13.43 17.28
CA CYS A 219 -1.78 14.08 16.05
C CYS A 219 -2.48 13.50 14.79
N GLN A 220 -2.58 12.18 14.71
CA GLN A 220 -3.22 11.49 13.58
C GLN A 220 -4.71 11.79 13.49
N ALA A 221 -5.38 11.93 14.63
CA ALA A 221 -6.82 12.23 14.71
C ALA A 221 -7.17 13.73 14.68
N GLY A 222 -6.17 14.62 14.75
CA GLY A 222 -6.35 16.07 14.75
C GLY A 222 -6.95 16.66 13.47
N THR A 223 -6.95 17.98 13.37
CA THR A 223 -7.41 18.70 12.16
C THR A 223 -6.39 19.69 11.61
N GLY A 224 -5.26 19.89 12.31
CA GLY A 224 -4.10 20.54 11.72
C GLY A 224 -3.44 19.62 10.70
N GLY A 225 -2.80 20.19 9.69
CA GLY A 225 -2.26 19.40 8.60
C GLY A 225 -1.09 18.48 9.01
N TRP A 226 -0.39 18.84 10.09
CA TRP A 226 0.73 18.09 10.65
C TRP A 226 1.02 18.52 12.10
N CYS A 227 1.79 17.73 12.85
CA CYS A 227 2.23 18.05 14.20
C CYS A 227 3.70 17.68 14.41
N TYR A 228 4.33 18.32 15.39
CA TYR A 228 5.67 18.01 15.85
C TYR A 228 5.58 17.28 17.19
N LEU A 229 6.18 16.10 17.26
CA LEU A 229 6.22 15.26 18.45
C LEU A 229 7.68 15.16 18.92
N ASP A 230 7.90 15.52 20.18
CA ASP A 230 9.17 15.57 20.89
C ASP A 230 9.19 14.61 22.10
N ASP A 231 8.58 13.43 21.93
CA ASP A 231 8.49 12.39 22.96
C ASP A 231 9.66 11.39 22.85
N GLU A 232 10.46 11.32 23.93
CA GLU A 232 11.58 10.40 24.09
C GLU A 232 11.17 8.91 24.08
N ALA A 233 9.87 8.58 24.24
CA ALA A 233 9.38 7.20 24.29
C ALA A 233 9.18 6.54 22.91
N GLY A 234 9.35 7.29 21.81
CA GLY A 234 9.13 6.82 20.44
C GLY A 234 10.35 6.20 19.74
N ARG A 235 10.18 5.82 18.45
CA ARG A 235 11.31 5.39 17.57
C ARG A 235 12.29 6.52 17.24
N CYS A 236 11.88 7.77 17.45
CA CYS A 236 12.70 8.98 17.33
C CYS A 236 12.40 9.84 18.56
N GLU A 237 13.41 10.52 19.10
CA GLU A 237 13.22 11.55 20.15
C GLU A 237 12.38 12.72 19.62
N GLN A 238 12.51 13.03 18.33
CA GLN A 238 11.69 14.03 17.65
C GLN A 238 11.27 13.59 16.25
N ARG A 239 10.04 13.92 15.86
CA ARG A 239 9.49 13.63 14.54
C ARG A 239 8.39 14.61 14.14
N ILE A 240 8.22 14.74 12.84
CA ILE A 240 7.05 15.38 12.24
C ILE A 240 6.09 14.29 11.81
N VAL A 241 4.80 14.48 12.12
CA VAL A 241 3.72 13.56 11.76
C VAL A 241 2.65 14.33 10.99
N PHE A 242 2.20 13.76 9.88
CA PHE A 242 1.05 14.28 9.14
C PHE A 242 -0.23 13.68 9.69
N ASN A 243 -1.29 14.48 9.69
CA ASN A 243 -2.61 14.02 10.06
C ASN A 243 -3.19 13.02 9.04
N ASP A 244 -3.96 12.03 9.49
CA ASP A 244 -4.52 11.00 8.62
C ASP A 244 -5.47 11.60 7.55
N ALA A 245 -6.20 12.66 7.87
CA ALA A 245 -7.09 13.34 6.95
C ALA A 245 -6.33 14.03 5.80
N VAL A 246 -5.13 14.57 6.09
CA VAL A 246 -4.24 15.10 5.04
C VAL A 246 -3.70 13.97 4.18
N LEU A 247 -3.21 12.89 4.81
CA LEU A 247 -2.65 11.74 4.09
C LEU A 247 -3.67 11.07 3.16
N ALA A 248 -4.91 10.92 3.61
CA ALA A 248 -6.01 10.39 2.80
C ALA A 248 -6.27 11.23 1.53
N ARG A 249 -5.94 12.52 1.56
CA ARG A 249 -6.12 13.47 0.45
C ARG A 249 -4.80 13.93 -0.20
N ALA A 250 -3.69 13.26 0.12
CA ALA A 250 -2.36 13.55 -0.43
C ALA A 250 -2.07 12.80 -1.74
N LYS A 251 -3.02 12.00 -2.25
CA LYS A 251 -2.80 11.22 -3.48
C LYS A 251 -2.49 12.14 -4.66
N GLY A 252 -1.26 12.05 -5.17
CA GLY A 252 -0.79 12.86 -6.28
C GLY A 252 -0.31 14.26 -5.89
N SER A 253 -0.36 14.63 -4.60
CA SER A 253 0.26 15.85 -4.10
C SER A 253 1.75 15.62 -3.80
N ARG A 254 2.50 16.72 -3.65
CA ARG A 254 3.91 16.71 -3.25
C ARG A 254 4.11 17.67 -2.10
N VAL A 255 4.63 17.19 -0.97
CA VAL A 255 4.91 18.00 0.20
C VAL A 255 6.39 18.38 0.26
N TYR A 256 6.65 19.64 0.57
CA TYR A 256 7.95 20.24 0.73
C TYR A 256 8.03 20.85 2.13
N MET A 257 9.17 20.65 2.78
CA MET A 257 9.38 21.05 4.16
C MET A 257 10.64 21.90 4.26
N GLN A 258 10.56 23.00 4.99
CA GLN A 258 11.70 23.82 5.36
C GLN A 258 11.57 24.23 6.82
N CYS A 259 12.48 23.76 7.66
CA CYS A 259 12.56 24.15 9.07
C CYS A 259 13.80 24.99 9.32
N ILE A 260 13.68 26.01 10.17
CA ILE A 260 14.81 26.84 10.62
C ILE A 260 15.24 26.35 12.00
N SER A 261 16.52 26.05 12.18
CA SER A 261 17.04 25.47 13.44
C SER A 261 17.36 26.50 14.52
N ASP A 262 17.51 27.78 14.17
CA ASP A 262 17.95 28.82 15.10
C ASP A 262 16.94 29.97 15.10
N TYR A 263 16.15 30.07 16.17
CA TYR A 263 15.29 31.23 16.43
C TYR A 263 16.13 32.34 17.10
N SER A 264 17.22 32.77 16.47
CA SER A 264 17.84 34.03 16.89
C SER A 264 16.93 35.16 16.40
N ALA A 265 16.10 35.69 17.29
CA ALA A 265 15.23 36.83 17.03
C ALA A 265 16.04 38.04 16.54
N SER A 266 16.25 38.15 15.22
CA SER A 266 16.66 39.39 14.57
C SER A 266 15.41 40.19 14.26
N ALA A 267 14.81 40.79 15.28
CA ALA A 267 13.91 41.92 15.05
C ALA A 267 14.77 43.07 14.48
N PRO A 268 14.44 43.66 13.31
CA PRO A 268 15.04 44.91 12.92
C PRO A 268 14.56 46.01 13.87
N GLU A 269 15.49 46.50 14.68
CA GLU A 269 15.35 47.72 15.48
C GLU A 269 14.87 48.87 14.56
N PRO A 270 13.83 49.63 14.93
CA PRO A 270 13.35 50.72 14.08
C PRO A 270 14.43 51.79 13.98
N ALA A 271 14.99 51.95 12.79
CA ALA A 271 15.94 53.01 12.47
C ALA A 271 15.29 54.37 12.79
N ALA A 272 15.79 55.02 13.84
CA ALA A 272 15.53 56.41 14.10
C ALA A 272 16.17 57.26 12.99
N LEU A 273 15.34 58.06 12.32
CA LEU A 273 15.75 59.12 11.41
C LEU A 273 16.56 60.19 12.18
N PRO A 274 17.68 60.66 11.61
CA PRO A 274 18.07 62.07 11.69
C PRO A 274 17.60 62.85 10.45
#